data_AF-A0A1S4CTH6-F1
#
_entry.id   AF-A0A1S4CTH6-F1
#
_cell.length_a   1.000
_cell.length_b   1.000
_cell.length_c   1.000
_cell.angle_alpha   90.00
_cell.angle_beta   90.00
_cell.angle_gamma   90.00
#
_symmetry.space_group_name_H-M   'P 1'
#
loop_
_entity.id
_entity.type
_entity.pdbx_description
1 polymer ?
#
loop_
_entity_poly.entity_id
_entity_poly.type
_entity_poly.pdbx_seq_one_letter_code
_entity_poly.pdbx_strand_id
1 'polypeptide(L)'
;MPLDKAKRYLEDVLAHKQAIPFTRFCRGVGRTAQVKNRHSNGQGRWPVKSAGFILDLLKNAESNAEVKGLDVDSLYITHIQVNQAQKQRRRTYRAHGRINPYMSNPCHIELTLSEKEESVRKEPETQLAPSKTKASS
;
A
#
# COMPACT_ATOMS: atom_id res chain seq x y z
N MET A 1 -4.80 5.04 -2.01
CA MET A 1 -4.93 5.77 -0.72
C MET A 1 -4.23 7.12 -0.89
N PRO A 2 -4.83 8.27 -0.50
CA PRO A 2 -4.15 9.57 -0.57
C PRO A 2 -2.86 9.56 0.24
N LEU A 3 -1.85 10.29 -0.22
CA LEU A 3 -0.51 10.28 0.36
C LEU A 3 -0.51 10.68 1.85
N ASP A 4 -1.15 11.78 2.21
CA ASP A 4 -1.18 12.27 3.60
C ASP A 4 -1.90 11.34 4.56
N LYS A 5 -3.00 10.76 4.09
CA LYS A 5 -3.73 9.74 4.86
C LYS A 5 -2.84 8.52 5.12
N ALA A 6 -2.01 8.14 4.15
CA ALA A 6 -1.07 7.03 4.31
C ALA A 6 0.03 7.35 5.34
N LYS A 7 0.65 8.54 5.29
CA LYS A 7 1.64 8.99 6.27
C LYS A 7 1.06 8.98 7.69
N ARG A 8 -0.08 9.64 7.88
CA ARG A 8 -0.77 9.71 9.18
C ARG A 8 -1.13 8.33 9.70
N TYR A 9 -1.58 7.43 8.83
CA TYR A 9 -1.86 6.05 9.21
C TYR A 9 -0.61 5.31 9.70
N LEU A 10 0.53 5.48 9.03
CA LEU A 10 1.80 4.86 9.46
C LEU A 10 2.33 5.47 10.76
N GLU A 11 2.20 6.78 10.97
CA GLU A 11 2.52 7.44 12.25
C GLU A 11 1.64 6.91 13.39
N ASP A 12 0.34 6.72 13.14
CA ASP A 12 -0.58 6.10 14.10
C ASP A 12 -0.20 4.64 14.40
N VAL A 13 0.34 3.91 13.42
CA VAL A 13 0.85 2.54 13.63
C VAL A 13 2.10 2.56 14.53
N LEU A 14 3.03 3.50 14.30
CA LEU A 14 4.21 3.68 15.15
C LEU A 14 3.81 4.02 16.60
N ALA A 15 2.79 4.87 16.77
CA ALA A 15 2.21 5.22 18.07
C ALA A 15 1.27 4.16 18.65
N HIS A 16 1.12 2.99 18.01
CA HIS A 16 0.22 1.90 18.41
C HIS A 16 -1.27 2.27 18.50
N LYS A 17 -1.68 3.37 17.89
CA LYS A 17 -3.08 3.83 17.85
C LYS A 17 -3.91 3.04 16.85
N GLN A 18 -3.31 2.64 15.73
CA GLN A 18 -3.98 1.85 14.69
C GLN A 18 -3.19 0.60 14.33
N ALA A 19 -3.83 -0.57 14.39
CA ALA A 19 -3.22 -1.83 14.02
C ALA A 19 -3.32 -2.12 12.52
N ILE A 20 -2.26 -2.73 11.97
CA ILE A 20 -2.26 -3.28 10.61
C ILE A 20 -2.91 -4.67 10.64
N PRO A 21 -3.93 -4.93 9.81
CA PRO A 21 -4.54 -6.24 9.68
C PRO A 21 -3.59 -7.22 8.98
N PHE A 22 -3.45 -8.43 9.53
CA PHE A 22 -2.64 -9.48 8.92
C PHE A 22 -3.57 -10.43 8.16
N THR A 23 -3.32 -10.59 6.86
CA THR A 23 -4.20 -11.36 5.95
C THR A 23 -3.58 -12.69 5.51
N ARG A 24 -2.30 -12.70 5.17
CA ARG A 24 -1.56 -13.90 4.70
C ARG A 24 -0.74 -14.58 5.80
N PHE A 25 0.14 -13.82 6.47
CA PHE A 25 1.09 -14.36 7.45
C PHE A 25 0.49 -14.43 8.85
N CYS A 26 -0.46 -15.35 9.03
CA CYS A 26 -1.43 -15.34 10.12
C CYS A 26 -1.25 -16.45 11.18
N ARG A 27 -0.28 -17.36 10.99
CA ARG A 27 -0.10 -18.53 11.85
C ARG A 27 0.54 -18.12 13.19
N GLY A 28 -0.25 -18.14 14.27
CA GLY A 28 0.20 -17.79 15.61
C GLY A 28 0.19 -16.30 15.95
N VAL A 29 -0.41 -15.45 15.10
CA VAL A 29 -0.57 -14.01 15.38
C VAL A 29 -1.74 -13.80 16.33
N GLY A 30 -1.55 -13.00 17.38
CA GLY A 30 -2.67 -12.68 18.28
C GLY A 30 -3.70 -11.75 17.65
N ARG A 31 -4.88 -11.71 18.26
CA ARG A 31 -6.01 -10.90 17.81
C ARG A 31 -6.07 -9.56 18.53
N THR A 32 -6.66 -8.56 17.88
CA THR A 32 -6.83 -7.21 18.44
C THR A 32 -8.22 -6.67 18.06
N ALA A 33 -8.91 -6.05 19.02
CA ALA A 33 -10.25 -5.48 18.79
C ALA A 33 -10.29 -4.43 17.66
N GLN A 34 -9.22 -3.64 17.50
CA GLN A 34 -9.07 -2.64 16.44
C GLN A 34 -9.23 -3.25 15.02
N VAL A 35 -8.74 -4.48 14.81
CA VAL A 35 -8.81 -5.16 13.52
C VAL A 35 -10.11 -5.92 13.34
N LYS A 36 -10.77 -6.33 14.44
CA LYS A 36 -12.05 -7.06 14.40
C LYS A 36 -13.12 -6.31 13.58
N ASN A 37 -13.12 -4.97 13.65
CA ASN A 37 -14.08 -4.14 12.91
C ASN A 37 -13.70 -3.92 11.44
N ARG A 38 -12.45 -4.24 11.04
CA ARG A 38 -11.90 -3.95 9.71
C ARG A 38 -11.65 -5.23 8.89
N HIS A 39 -11.49 -6.38 9.53
CA HIS A 39 -11.14 -7.63 8.88
C HIS A 39 -11.66 -8.86 9.65
N SER A 40 -12.19 -9.84 8.92
CA SER A 40 -12.90 -11.02 9.47
C SER A 40 -12.07 -11.86 10.46
N ASN A 41 -10.78 -12.07 10.17
CA ASN A 41 -9.87 -12.86 11.01
C ASN A 41 -9.53 -12.18 12.37
N GLY A 42 -9.69 -10.86 12.48
CA GLY A 42 -9.39 -10.10 13.70
C GLY A 42 -7.92 -10.12 14.16
N GLN A 43 -7.00 -10.69 13.36
CA GLN A 43 -5.57 -10.75 13.64
C GLN A 43 -4.86 -9.50 13.11
N GLY A 44 -4.03 -8.89 13.95
CA GLY A 44 -3.28 -7.69 13.57
C GLY A 44 -2.23 -7.30 14.59
N ARG A 45 -1.29 -6.46 14.13
CA ARG A 45 -0.13 -6.00 14.89
C ARG A 45 0.28 -4.60 14.46
N TRP A 46 1.23 -4.04 15.22
CA TRP A 46 1.91 -2.78 14.93
C TRP A 46 3.37 -3.05 14.55
N PRO A 47 3.66 -3.42 13.29
CA PRO A 47 5.03 -3.72 12.87
C PRO A 47 5.85 -2.42 12.73
N VAL A 48 6.30 -1.88 13.86
CA VAL A 48 6.97 -0.56 13.97
C VAL A 48 8.12 -0.41 12.98
N LYS A 49 9.02 -1.39 12.93
CA LYS A 49 10.20 -1.34 12.05
C LYS A 49 9.81 -1.25 10.57
N SER A 50 8.88 -2.09 10.13
CA SER A 50 8.42 -2.09 8.74
C SER A 50 7.66 -0.81 8.39
N ALA A 51 6.81 -0.32 9.31
CA ALA A 51 6.09 0.94 9.12
C ALA A 51 7.05 2.14 8.97
N GLY A 52 8.14 2.17 9.76
CA GLY A 52 9.18 3.19 9.63
C GLY A 52 9.82 3.21 8.23
N PHE A 53 10.28 2.05 7.73
CA PHE A 53 10.87 2.00 6.38
C PHE A 53 9.91 2.43 5.26
N ILE A 54 8.62 2.10 5.38
CA ILE A 54 7.62 2.53 4.38
C ILE A 54 7.36 4.03 4.49
N LEU A 55 7.31 4.59 5.71
CA LEU A 55 7.13 6.02 5.93
C LEU A 55 8.29 6.82 5.33
N ASP A 56 9.52 6.36 5.51
CA ASP A 56 10.71 6.99 4.91
C ASP A 56 10.68 6.92 3.38
N LEU A 57 10.23 5.79 2.81
CA LEU A 57 10.06 5.64 1.36
C LEU A 57 8.98 6.59 0.81
N LEU A 58 7.88 6.78 1.53
CA LEU A 58 6.83 7.72 1.14
C LEU A 58 7.32 9.17 1.16
N LYS A 59 8.09 9.58 2.18
CA LYS A 59 8.70 10.92 2.24
C LYS A 59 9.67 11.15 1.08
N ASN A 60 10.47 10.14 0.75
CA ASN A 60 11.34 10.19 -0.42
C ASN A 60 10.54 10.32 -1.73
N ALA A 61 9.49 9.51 -1.89
CA ALA A 61 8.63 9.54 -3.08
C ALA A 61 7.91 10.89 -3.24
N GLU A 62 7.50 11.51 -2.14
CA GLU A 62 6.96 12.88 -2.09
C GLU A 62 7.98 13.91 -2.57
N SER A 63 9.19 13.92 -2.01
CA SER A 63 10.25 14.83 -2.47
C SER A 63 10.57 14.64 -3.95
N ASN A 64 10.52 13.41 -4.46
CA ASN A 64 10.69 13.15 -5.89
C ASN A 64 9.53 13.68 -6.73
N ALA A 65 8.30 13.70 -6.21
CA ALA A 65 7.14 14.25 -6.88
C ALA A 65 7.17 15.78 -6.92
N GLU A 66 7.59 16.43 -5.82
CA GLU A 66 7.85 17.87 -5.75
C GLU A 66 8.88 18.30 -6.80
N VAL A 67 10.00 17.57 -6.90
CA VAL A 67 11.05 17.84 -7.91
C VAL A 67 10.53 17.66 -9.33
N LYS A 68 9.57 16.77 -9.55
CA LYS A 68 8.89 16.58 -10.85
C LYS A 68 7.81 17.63 -11.14
N GLY A 69 7.49 18.50 -10.18
CA GLY A 69 6.44 19.51 -10.31
C GLY A 69 5.02 18.92 -10.31
N LEU A 70 4.83 17.74 -9.74
CA LEU A 70 3.50 17.15 -9.54
C LEU A 70 2.82 17.81 -8.34
N ASP A 71 1.50 17.92 -8.37
CA ASP A 71 0.72 18.41 -7.24
C ASP A 71 0.68 17.37 -6.12
N VAL A 72 1.31 17.68 -4.97
CA VAL A 72 1.48 16.75 -3.85
C VAL A 72 0.14 16.36 -3.21
N ASP A 73 -0.82 17.27 -3.22
CA ASP A 73 -2.11 17.09 -2.54
C ASP A 73 -3.03 16.10 -3.29
N SER A 74 -2.90 16.02 -4.61
CA SER A 74 -3.66 15.09 -5.45
C SER A 74 -2.99 13.72 -5.62
N LEU A 75 -1.77 13.52 -5.07
CA LEU A 75 -1.07 12.24 -5.15
C LEU A 75 -1.74 11.13 -4.34
N TYR A 76 -1.77 9.95 -4.95
CA TYR A 76 -2.17 8.74 -4.28
C TYR A 76 -1.24 7.57 -4.63
N ILE A 77 -1.17 6.62 -3.71
CA ILE A 77 -0.41 5.38 -3.92
C ILE A 77 -1.21 4.50 -4.89
N THR A 78 -0.68 4.30 -6.10
CA THR A 78 -1.25 3.41 -7.12
C THR A 78 -0.78 1.98 -6.96
N HIS A 79 0.53 1.81 -6.79
CA HIS A 79 1.14 0.51 -6.73
C HIS A 79 2.14 0.42 -5.58
N ILE A 80 2.12 -0.71 -4.88
CA ILE A 80 3.16 -1.08 -3.92
C ILE A 80 3.45 -2.57 -4.07
N GLN A 81 4.73 -2.91 -4.19
CA GLN A 81 5.18 -4.29 -4.27
C GLN A 81 6.33 -4.51 -3.29
N VAL A 82 6.32 -5.67 -2.63
CA VAL A 82 7.37 -6.08 -1.71
C VAL A 82 7.88 -7.45 -2.13
N ASN A 83 9.10 -7.48 -2.63
CA ASN A 83 9.78 -8.68 -3.12
C ASN A 83 10.82 -9.16 -2.11
N GLN A 84 10.99 -10.48 -2.00
CA GLN A 84 12.04 -11.03 -1.16
C GLN A 84 13.41 -10.78 -1.79
N ALA A 85 14.33 -10.20 -1.01
CA ALA A 85 15.72 -10.01 -1.40
C ALA A 85 16.59 -11.18 -0.93
N GLN A 86 17.87 -11.19 -1.33
CA GLN A 86 18.81 -12.24 -0.96
C GLN A 86 18.96 -12.35 0.57
N LYS A 87 18.77 -13.56 1.10
CA LYS A 87 18.85 -13.83 2.54
C LYS A 87 20.27 -13.67 3.06
N GLN A 88 20.43 -12.97 4.18
CA GLN A 88 21.74 -12.84 4.83
C GLN A 88 22.06 -14.11 5.62
N ARG A 89 23.25 -14.66 5.38
CA ARG A 89 23.67 -15.95 5.95
C ARG A 89 24.20 -15.77 7.38
N ARG A 90 23.55 -16.43 8.33
CA ARG A 90 24.03 -16.61 9.71
C ARG A 90 23.66 -18.00 10.21
N ARG A 91 24.54 -18.57 11.04
CA ARG A 91 24.36 -19.86 11.70
C ARG A 91 24.18 -19.66 13.20
N THR A 92 23.45 -20.57 13.84
CA THR A 92 23.27 -20.60 15.28
C THR A 92 23.53 -22.03 15.77
N TYR A 93 24.42 -22.16 16.75
CA TYR A 93 24.69 -23.42 17.42
C TYR A 93 23.51 -23.81 18.30
N ARG A 94 23.21 -25.11 18.33
CA ARG A 94 22.07 -25.70 19.05
C ARG A 94 22.57 -26.89 19.86
N ALA A 95 21.72 -27.34 20.79
CA ALA A 95 22.00 -28.49 21.65
C ALA A 95 22.43 -29.73 20.85
N HIS A 96 23.32 -30.52 21.45
CA HIS A 96 23.94 -31.72 20.89
C HIS A 96 24.77 -31.46 19.62
N GLY A 97 25.52 -30.35 19.57
CA GLY A 97 26.44 -30.04 18.47
C GLY A 97 25.75 -29.71 17.13
N ARG A 98 24.44 -29.48 17.11
CA ARG A 98 23.68 -29.17 15.89
C ARG A 98 23.94 -27.72 15.44
N ILE A 99 23.93 -27.49 14.14
CA ILE A 99 24.09 -26.16 13.54
C ILE A 99 22.89 -25.87 12.64
N ASN A 100 22.09 -24.87 13.00
CA ASN A 100 20.91 -24.46 12.25
C ASN A 100 21.08 -23.05 11.66
N PRO A 101 20.41 -22.73 10.54
CA PRO A 101 20.40 -21.39 9.99
C PRO A 101 19.52 -20.44 10.83
N TYR A 102 19.99 -19.21 11.03
CA TYR A 102 19.18 -18.12 11.59
C TYR A 102 19.37 -16.87 10.71
N MET A 103 18.78 -16.96 9.52
CA MET A 103 18.95 -16.01 8.43
C MET A 103 17.98 -14.83 8.55
N SER A 104 18.44 -13.66 8.11
CA SER A 104 17.59 -12.48 7.92
C SER A 104 16.94 -12.54 6.54
N ASN A 105 15.69 -12.09 6.43
CA ASN A 105 14.95 -12.01 5.17
C ASN A 105 14.78 -10.52 4.79
N PRO A 106 15.75 -9.90 4.10
CA PRO A 106 15.57 -8.56 3.57
C PRO A 106 14.56 -8.56 2.41
N CYS A 107 14.11 -7.37 2.02
CA CYS A 107 13.16 -7.18 0.93
C CYS A 107 13.50 -5.95 0.09
N HIS A 108 13.04 -5.97 -1.16
CA HIS A 108 12.95 -4.81 -2.03
C HIS A 108 11.51 -4.29 -1.98
N ILE A 109 11.35 -2.99 -1.81
CA ILE A 109 10.05 -2.32 -1.77
C ILE A 109 10.01 -1.36 -2.95
N GLU A 110 9.02 -1.51 -3.80
CA GLU A 110 8.74 -0.64 -4.93
C GLU A 110 7.43 0.09 -4.66
N LEU A 111 7.40 1.38 -4.95
CA LEU A 111 6.25 2.24 -4.71
C LEU A 111 6.07 3.22 -5.87
N THR A 112 4.86 3.28 -6.39
CA THR A 112 4.46 4.20 -7.45
C THR A 112 3.39 5.15 -6.91
N LEU A 113 3.65 6.44 -7.09
CA LEU A 113 2.68 7.51 -6.88
C LEU A 113 2.14 7.93 -8.24
N SER A 114 0.86 8.28 -8.29
CA SER A 114 0.26 8.87 -9.47
C SER A 114 -0.67 10.00 -9.06
N GLU A 115 -0.79 10.97 -9.95
CA GLU A 115 -1.74 12.06 -9.81
C GLU A 115 -3.13 11.57 -10.17
N LYS A 116 -4.15 12.06 -9.46
CA LYS A 116 -5.52 11.68 -9.75
C LYS A 116 -6.04 12.61 -10.86
N GLU A 117 -6.20 12.07 -12.06
CA GLU A 117 -6.84 12.81 -13.15
C GLU A 117 -8.28 13.17 -12.77
N GLU A 118 -8.64 14.46 -12.89
CA GLU A 118 -10.04 14.87 -12.87
C GLU A 118 -10.73 14.35 -14.13
N SER A 119 -11.82 13.59 -13.95
CA SER A 119 -12.60 13.11 -15.08
C SER A 119 -13.27 14.29 -15.79
N VAL A 120 -12.80 14.63 -16.98
CA VAL A 120 -13.48 15.59 -17.86
C VAL A 120 -14.86 15.03 -18.19
N ARG A 121 -15.92 15.82 -17.96
CA ARG A 121 -17.30 15.42 -18.25
C ARG A 121 -17.43 15.13 -19.74
N LYS A 122 -17.88 13.92 -20.07
CA LYS A 122 -18.23 13.56 -21.44
C LYS A 122 -19.34 14.51 -21.91
N GLU A 123 -19.19 15.11 -23.09
CA GLU A 123 -20.25 15.92 -23.67
C GLU A 123 -21.53 15.07 -23.82
N PRO A 124 -22.71 15.64 -23.52
CA PRO A 124 -23.96 14.91 -23.72
C PRO A 124 -24.12 14.59 -25.20
N GLU A 125 -24.39 13.32 -25.54
CA GLU A 125 -24.68 12.92 -26.91
C GLU A 125 -25.86 13.74 -27.44
N THR A 126 -25.58 14.62 -28.40
CA THR A 126 -26.62 15.36 -29.12
C THR A 126 -27.50 14.35 -29.84
N GLN A 127 -28.74 14.18 -29.37
CA GLN A 127 -29.75 13.38 -30.05
C GLN A 127 -30.07 14.04 -31.41
N LEU A 128 -29.35 13.64 -32.45
CA LEU A 128 -29.73 13.93 -33.82
C LEU A 128 -31.03 13.20 -34.12
N ALA A 129 -32.12 13.97 -34.21
CA ALA A 129 -33.45 13.47 -34.55
C ALA A 129 -33.39 12.69 -35.89
N PRO A 130 -34.07 11.54 -36.01
CA PRO A 130 -34.06 10.78 -37.25
C PRO A 130 -34.75 11.59 -38.36
N SER A 131 -34.04 11.78 -39.48
CA SER A 131 -34.58 12.41 -40.68
C SER A 131 -35.74 11.56 -41.21
N LYS A 132 -36.94 12.15 -41.29
CA LYS A 132 -38.10 11.51 -41.92
C LYS A 132 -37.81 11.31 -43.41
N THR A 133 -37.67 10.07 -43.85
CA THR A 133 -37.76 9.71 -45.27
C THR A 133 -39.21 9.94 -45.73
N LYS A 134 -39.41 10.92 -46.61
CA LYS A 134 -40.67 11.09 -47.34
C LYS A 134 -40.81 9.92 -48.31
N ALA A 135 -41.84 9.09 -48.14
CA ALA A 135 -42.27 8.15 -49.17
C ALA A 135 -42.85 8.94 -50.35
N SER A 136 -42.27 8.76 -51.54
CA SER A 136 -42.77 9.28 -52.81
C SER A 136 -43.96 8.45 -53.30
N SER A 137 -44.92 9.16 -53.88
CA SER A 137 -46.17 8.70 -54.50
C SER A 137 -46.01 7.67 -55.62
#